data_AF-A0A158M2C8-F1
#
_entry.id   AF-A0A158M2C8-F1
#
_cell.length_a   1.000
_cell.length_b   1.000
_cell.length_c   1.000
_cell.angle_alpha   90.00
_cell.angle_beta   90.00
_cell.angle_gamma   90.00
#
_symmetry.space_group_name_H-M   'P 1'
#
loop_
_entity.id
_entity.type
_entity.pdbx_description
1 polymer ?
#
loop_
_entity_poly.entity_id
_entity_poly.type
_entity_poly.pdbx_seq_one_letter_code
_entity_poly.pdbx_strand_id
1 'polypeptide(L)'
;MFRFLPLVILMGLSGCSILAGSGPTRGAIMDAGTAQGADAPGAYDVVDVNASTIEPYVLKRPPEVDGNTSDGYAGNMRARPGDVLRILVADSMEGGLFAPLNTGGTVFEAVRVDAEGMISLPYAGHLRVRNKTLGAIEQMVKNALRNTAAVQPQVMVDLADDRSNSVLVTGAVAQPGRFGGNKSPLTALDAVAQAGGSTLPPY
;
A
#
# COMPACT_ATOMS: atom_id res chain seq x y z
N MET A 1 -75.33 5.00 -50.34
CA MET A 1 -74.21 5.92 -50.01
C MET A 1 -73.44 5.56 -48.73
N PHE A 2 -73.80 4.49 -47.99
CA PHE A 2 -73.20 4.14 -46.67
C PHE A 2 -72.14 3.01 -46.66
N ARG A 3 -71.76 2.44 -47.81
CA ARG A 3 -70.86 1.25 -47.87
C ARG A 3 -69.36 1.55 -47.73
N PHE A 4 -68.94 2.82 -47.81
CA PHE A 4 -67.53 3.23 -47.67
C PHE A 4 -67.14 3.70 -46.26
N LEU A 5 -68.11 3.83 -45.35
CA LEU A 5 -67.87 4.25 -43.96
C LEU A 5 -66.94 3.31 -43.15
N PRO A 6 -67.01 1.97 -43.26
CA PRO A 6 -66.15 1.11 -42.44
C PRO A 6 -64.68 1.10 -42.90
N LEU A 7 -64.41 1.38 -44.18
CA LEU A 7 -63.05 1.42 -44.73
C LEU A 7 -62.27 2.65 -44.22
N VAL A 8 -62.94 3.79 -44.11
CA VAL A 8 -62.33 5.05 -43.61
C VAL A 8 -62.02 4.94 -42.11
N ILE A 9 -62.89 4.29 -41.34
CA ILE A 9 -62.66 4.06 -39.90
C ILE A 9 -61.47 3.12 -39.68
N LEU A 10 -61.34 2.04 -40.47
CA LEU A 10 -60.21 1.11 -40.33
C LEU A 10 -58.86 1.77 -40.67
N MET A 11 -58.84 2.74 -41.58
CA MET A 11 -57.65 3.49 -41.97
C MET A 11 -57.25 4.56 -40.94
N GLY A 12 -58.19 5.00 -40.09
CA GLY A 12 -57.93 5.91 -38.97
C GLY A 12 -57.30 5.23 -37.75
N LEU A 13 -57.50 3.92 -37.55
CA LEU A 13 -57.01 3.20 -36.37
C LEU A 13 -55.54 2.72 -36.47
N SER A 14 -54.94 2.68 -37.66
CA SER A 14 -53.55 2.24 -37.87
C SER A 14 -52.49 3.33 -37.63
N GLY A 15 -52.89 4.54 -37.21
CA GLY A 15 -51.96 5.67 -37.02
C GLY A 15 -51.19 5.69 -35.68
N CYS A 16 -51.58 4.90 -34.68
CA CYS A 16 -51.04 5.03 -33.32
C CYS A 16 -49.68 4.35 -33.07
N SER A 17 -49.14 3.56 -34.01
CA SER A 17 -47.84 2.87 -33.85
C SER A 17 -46.65 3.62 -34.43
N ILE A 18 -46.85 4.77 -35.09
CA ILE A 18 -45.78 5.53 -35.76
C ILE A 18 -45.12 6.57 -34.82
N LEU A 19 -45.75 6.92 -33.69
CA LEU A 19 -45.25 7.93 -32.74
C LEU A 19 -44.83 7.37 -31.36
N ALA A 20 -44.97 6.06 -31.12
CA ALA A 20 -44.55 5.45 -29.86
C ALA A 20 -43.05 5.10 -29.89
N GLY A 21 -42.19 6.12 -29.85
CA GLY A 21 -40.77 5.97 -29.60
C GLY A 21 -40.44 6.44 -28.19
N SER A 22 -40.08 5.52 -27.29
CA SER A 22 -39.52 5.89 -25.97
C SER A 22 -38.07 6.32 -26.15
N GLY A 23 -37.86 7.56 -26.62
CA GLY A 23 -36.53 8.17 -26.75
C GLY A 23 -36.54 9.46 -27.58
N PRO A 24 -35.60 10.38 -27.35
CA PRO A 24 -35.43 11.56 -28.19
C PRO A 24 -35.05 11.15 -29.61
N THR A 25 -35.66 11.80 -30.61
CA THR A 25 -35.30 11.58 -32.01
C THR A 25 -33.96 12.23 -32.33
N ARG A 26 -33.27 11.75 -33.37
CA ARG A 26 -32.01 12.36 -33.84
C ARG A 26 -32.12 13.87 -34.05
N GLY A 27 -33.24 14.35 -34.62
CA GLY A 27 -33.49 15.78 -34.81
C GLY A 27 -33.57 16.52 -33.48
N ALA A 28 -34.32 16.00 -32.51
CA ALA A 28 -34.44 16.60 -31.18
C ALA A 28 -33.10 16.70 -30.43
N ILE A 29 -32.17 15.77 -30.66
CA ILE A 29 -30.82 15.82 -30.05
C ILE A 29 -29.97 16.91 -30.69
N MET A 30 -30.01 17.05 -32.02
CA MET A 30 -29.20 18.05 -32.75
C MET A 30 -29.74 19.48 -32.55
N ASP A 31 -31.05 19.63 -32.48
CA ASP A 31 -31.71 20.92 -32.23
C ASP A 31 -31.49 21.38 -30.78
N ALA A 32 -31.44 20.44 -29.82
CA ALA A 32 -31.15 20.75 -28.42
C ALA A 32 -29.64 21.00 -28.16
N GLY A 33 -28.74 20.33 -28.88
CA GLY A 33 -27.29 20.47 -28.71
C GLY A 33 -26.70 21.77 -29.27
N THR A 34 -27.42 22.46 -30.15
CA THR A 34 -27.01 23.76 -30.73
C THR A 34 -27.54 24.96 -29.94
N ALA A 35 -28.47 24.74 -29.02
CA ALA A 35 -28.98 25.78 -28.13
C ALA A 35 -28.06 25.89 -26.90
N GLN A 36 -27.25 26.95 -26.82
CA GLN A 36 -26.59 27.36 -25.59
C GLN A 36 -27.64 27.55 -24.47
N GLY A 37 -27.84 26.50 -23.66
CA GLY A 37 -28.86 26.48 -22.62
C GLY A 37 -28.77 25.19 -21.80
N ALA A 38 -27.72 25.08 -20.99
CA ALA A 38 -27.39 23.91 -20.17
C ALA A 38 -28.34 23.64 -18.99
N ASP A 39 -29.44 24.38 -18.84
CA ASP A 39 -30.28 24.37 -17.64
C ASP A 39 -31.69 23.77 -17.83
N ALA A 40 -31.96 23.10 -18.97
CA ALA A 40 -33.20 22.37 -19.17
C ALA A 40 -33.07 20.89 -18.75
N PRO A 41 -34.07 20.29 -18.08
CA PRO A 41 -34.09 18.84 -17.83
C PRO A 41 -34.03 18.08 -19.17
N GLY A 42 -32.94 17.34 -19.41
CA GLY A 42 -32.68 16.66 -20.69
C GLY A 42 -31.76 17.41 -21.67
N ALA A 43 -31.06 18.45 -21.22
CA ALA A 43 -29.99 19.08 -22.00
C ALA A 43 -28.80 18.12 -22.18
N TYR A 44 -28.32 18.01 -23.42
CA TYR A 44 -27.12 17.25 -23.79
C TYR A 44 -26.14 18.19 -24.47
N ASP A 45 -24.85 18.03 -24.17
CA ASP A 45 -23.79 18.71 -24.91
C ASP A 45 -23.39 17.85 -26.11
N VAL A 46 -23.66 18.35 -27.31
CA VAL A 46 -23.29 17.67 -28.56
C VAL A 46 -21.91 18.16 -28.96
N VAL A 47 -20.91 17.35 -28.62
CA VAL A 47 -19.51 17.66 -28.91
C VAL A 47 -19.09 16.97 -30.21
N ASP A 48 -18.84 17.76 -31.25
CA ASP A 48 -18.27 17.26 -32.49
C ASP A 48 -16.85 16.75 -32.27
N VAL A 49 -16.61 15.48 -32.62
CA VAL A 49 -15.30 14.85 -32.48
C VAL A 49 -14.38 15.30 -33.63
N ASN A 50 -13.52 16.27 -33.36
CA ASN A 50 -12.49 16.75 -34.28
C ASN A 50 -11.15 16.95 -33.54
N ALA A 51 -10.08 17.23 -34.29
CA ALA A 51 -8.72 17.37 -33.73
C ALA A 51 -8.60 18.47 -32.67
N SER A 52 -9.34 19.57 -32.79
CA SER A 52 -9.32 20.69 -31.83
C SER A 52 -10.24 20.49 -30.62
N THR A 53 -11.33 19.75 -30.78
CA THR A 53 -12.35 19.56 -29.75
C THR A 53 -12.03 18.36 -28.85
N ILE A 54 -11.22 17.41 -29.31
CA ILE A 54 -10.83 16.24 -28.53
C ILE A 54 -9.68 16.53 -27.54
N GLU A 55 -8.89 17.58 -27.75
CA GLU A 55 -7.71 17.91 -26.92
C GLU A 55 -7.91 17.83 -25.39
N PRO A 56 -9.01 18.36 -24.80
CA PRO A 56 -9.23 18.25 -23.35
C PRO A 56 -9.56 16.83 -22.87
N TYR A 57 -9.97 15.94 -23.77
CA TYR A 57 -10.34 14.55 -23.48
C TYR A 57 -9.21 13.56 -23.77
N VAL A 58 -8.11 14.00 -24.38
CA VAL A 58 -6.94 13.16 -24.61
C VAL A 58 -6.20 12.97 -23.29
N LEU A 59 -6.01 11.71 -22.89
CA LEU A 59 -5.10 11.35 -21.81
C LEU A 59 -3.69 11.82 -22.20
N LYS A 60 -3.24 12.93 -21.62
CA LYS A 60 -1.84 13.34 -21.75
C LYS A 60 -0.99 12.27 -21.09
N ARG A 61 -0.09 11.66 -21.86
CA ARG A 61 0.93 10.77 -21.30
C ARG A 61 1.65 11.58 -20.21
N PRO A 62 1.69 11.11 -18.96
CA PRO A 62 2.51 11.75 -17.94
C PRO A 62 3.93 11.88 -18.48
N PRO A 63 4.63 13.00 -18.25
CA PRO A 63 6.04 13.07 -18.59
C PRO A 63 6.73 11.84 -17.98
N GLU A 64 7.57 11.18 -18.79
CA GLU A 64 8.38 10.06 -18.32
C GLU A 64 9.33 10.62 -17.28
N VAL A 65 8.96 10.46 -16.01
CA VAL A 65 9.84 10.80 -14.91
C VAL A 65 10.88 9.70 -14.92
N ASP A 66 12.14 10.04 -15.22
CA ASP A 66 13.29 9.22 -14.85
C ASP A 66 13.29 9.13 -13.32
N GLY A 67 12.42 8.27 -12.81
CA GLY A 67 12.16 8.10 -11.41
C GLY A 67 13.24 7.21 -10.88
N ASN A 68 14.30 7.80 -10.34
CA ASN A 68 15.12 7.11 -9.37
C ASN A 68 14.15 6.71 -8.25
N THR A 69 13.75 5.43 -8.21
CA THR A 69 13.18 4.88 -6.98
C THR A 69 14.18 5.21 -5.88
N SER A 70 13.71 5.65 -4.72
CA SER A 70 14.60 5.92 -3.60
C SER A 70 15.53 4.74 -3.48
N ASP A 71 16.85 4.95 -3.67
CA ASP A 71 17.88 3.92 -3.47
C ASP A 71 17.55 3.32 -2.13
N GLY A 72 16.96 2.14 -2.14
CA GLY A 72 16.25 1.63 -0.97
C GLY A 72 17.23 1.70 0.19
N TYR A 73 17.09 2.67 1.07
CA TYR A 73 18.22 3.06 1.90
C TYR A 73 18.31 2.04 3.03
N ALA A 74 19.04 0.95 2.79
CA ALA A 74 19.49 -0.02 3.77
C ALA A 74 20.60 0.57 4.67
N GLY A 75 20.71 1.90 4.75
CA GLY A 75 21.67 2.57 5.60
C GLY A 75 21.22 2.57 7.03
N ASN A 76 21.51 1.45 7.69
CA ASN A 76 21.45 1.25 9.13
C ASN A 76 20.03 1.32 9.70
N MET A 77 19.31 0.20 9.63
CA MET A 77 18.06 0.00 10.36
C MET A 77 18.25 0.40 11.83
N ARG A 78 17.35 1.25 12.33
CA ARG A 78 17.39 1.79 13.69
C ARG A 78 16.20 1.28 14.47
N ALA A 79 16.45 0.82 15.69
CA ALA A 79 15.37 0.39 16.57
C ALA A 79 14.47 1.58 16.96
N ARG A 80 13.16 1.35 16.90
CA ARG A 80 12.11 2.28 17.31
C ARG A 80 11.20 1.64 18.36
N PRO A 81 10.46 2.44 19.13
CA PRO A 81 9.43 1.95 20.03
C PRO A 81 8.45 0.99 19.32
N GLY A 82 8.16 -0.14 19.95
CA GLY A 82 7.27 -1.18 19.41
C GLY A 82 7.95 -2.29 18.60
N ASP A 83 9.23 -2.12 18.24
CA ASP A 83 10.02 -3.19 17.61
C ASP A 83 10.29 -4.34 18.59
N VAL A 84 10.52 -5.53 18.04
CA VAL A 84 10.93 -6.71 18.82
C VAL A 84 12.30 -7.15 18.36
N LEU A 85 13.26 -7.13 19.28
CA LEU A 85 14.64 -7.56 19.05
C LEU A 85 14.83 -9.00 19.54
N ARG A 86 15.61 -9.77 18.78
CA ARG A 86 16.16 -11.04 19.21
C ARG A 86 17.60 -10.83 19.62
N ILE A 87 17.94 -11.17 20.86
CA ILE A 87 19.28 -10.95 21.41
C ILE A 87 19.87 -12.30 21.79
N LEU A 88 20.98 -12.66 21.16
CA LEU A 88 21.79 -13.82 21.52
C LEU A 88 22.96 -13.35 22.37
N VAL A 89 23.14 -13.97 23.52
CA VAL A 89 24.27 -13.75 24.42
C VAL A 89 24.98 -15.07 24.64
N ALA A 90 26.31 -15.07 24.47
CA ALA A 90 27.12 -16.23 24.77
C ALA A 90 28.36 -15.85 25.56
N ASP A 91 28.80 -16.74 26.45
CA ASP A 91 30.04 -16.55 27.20
C ASP A 91 31.19 -17.33 26.55
N SER A 92 32.41 -16.83 26.75
CA SER A 92 33.63 -17.43 26.22
C SER A 92 34.25 -18.44 27.19
N MET A 93 33.80 -18.46 28.46
CA MET A 93 34.29 -19.38 29.50
C MET A 93 33.34 -20.56 29.71
N GLU A 94 33.89 -21.76 29.89
CA GLU A 94 33.13 -22.91 30.38
C GLU A 94 32.67 -22.65 31.82
N GLY A 95 31.35 -22.75 32.06
CA GLY A 95 30.73 -22.45 33.36
C GLY A 95 30.34 -20.98 33.57
N GLY A 96 30.37 -20.16 32.53
CA GLY A 96 29.83 -18.79 32.56
C GLY A 96 28.32 -18.74 32.79
N LEU A 97 27.80 -17.56 33.09
CA LEU A 97 26.36 -17.34 33.35
C LEU A 97 25.48 -17.65 32.13
N PHE A 98 26.04 -17.50 30.93
CA PHE A 98 25.38 -17.75 29.67
C PHE A 98 25.97 -18.97 28.97
N ALA A 99 25.17 -19.65 28.16
CA ALA A 99 25.65 -20.80 27.41
C ALA A 99 26.74 -20.38 26.41
N PRO A 100 27.77 -21.21 26.20
CA PRO A 100 28.80 -20.93 25.21
C PRO A 100 28.27 -21.03 23.77
N LEU A 101 28.97 -20.39 22.82
CA LEU A 101 28.55 -20.35 21.41
C LEU A 101 28.43 -21.75 20.77
N ASN A 102 29.24 -22.72 21.22
CA ASN A 102 29.22 -24.09 20.71
C ASN A 102 27.92 -24.86 21.03
N THR A 103 27.15 -24.40 22.01
CA THR A 103 25.84 -24.95 22.41
C THR A 103 24.68 -24.08 21.93
N GLY A 104 24.95 -23.05 21.14
CA GLY A 104 23.94 -22.15 20.56
C GLY A 104 23.72 -20.84 21.35
N GLY A 105 24.41 -20.65 22.48
CA GLY A 105 24.25 -19.45 23.31
C GLY A 105 22.90 -19.37 24.02
N THR A 106 22.72 -18.32 24.82
CA THR A 106 21.45 -17.97 25.45
C THR A 106 20.70 -16.98 24.57
N VAL A 107 19.53 -17.37 24.07
CA VAL A 107 18.74 -16.55 23.15
C VAL A 107 17.54 -15.94 23.87
N PHE A 108 17.39 -14.63 23.74
CA PHE A 108 16.21 -13.87 24.13
C PHE A 108 15.41 -13.56 22.86
N GLU A 109 14.38 -14.36 22.59
CA GLU A 109 13.63 -14.33 21.31
C GLU A 109 12.77 -13.07 21.11
N ALA A 110 12.21 -12.52 22.18
CA ALA A 110 11.19 -11.47 22.09
C ALA A 110 11.43 -10.29 23.04
N VAL A 111 12.53 -9.56 22.84
CA VAL A 111 12.85 -8.36 23.61
C VAL A 111 12.18 -7.15 22.98
N ARG A 112 11.06 -6.72 23.55
CA ARG A 112 10.29 -5.57 23.04
C ARG A 112 10.92 -4.24 23.44
N VAL A 113 10.94 -3.29 22.51
CA VAL A 113 11.25 -1.89 22.78
C VAL A 113 10.00 -1.18 23.31
N ASP A 114 10.09 -0.61 24.51
CA ASP A 114 8.99 0.12 25.14
C ASP A 114 8.69 1.49 24.48
N ALA A 115 7.70 2.21 25.02
CA ALA A 115 7.27 3.51 24.49
C ALA A 115 8.35 4.60 24.67
N GLU A 116 9.13 4.52 25.74
CA GLU A 116 10.25 5.40 26.06
C GLU A 116 11.48 5.11 25.16
N GLY A 117 11.47 3.97 24.48
CA GLY A 117 12.51 3.52 23.57
C GLY A 117 13.64 2.75 24.26
N MET A 118 13.34 2.07 25.36
CA MET A 118 14.23 1.23 26.14
C MET A 118 13.93 -0.25 25.91
N ILE A 119 14.91 -1.11 26.20
CA ILE A 119 14.73 -2.55 26.37
C ILE A 119 15.09 -2.92 27.80
N SER A 120 14.44 -3.96 28.31
CA SER A 120 14.80 -4.58 29.59
C SER A 120 15.41 -5.94 29.32
N LEU A 121 16.64 -6.14 29.80
CA LEU A 121 17.37 -7.38 29.63
C LEU A 121 17.91 -7.85 30.99
N PRO A 122 17.77 -9.15 31.35
CA PRO A 122 18.34 -9.67 32.57
C PRO A 122 19.84 -9.37 32.66
N TYR A 123 20.32 -9.02 33.85
CA TYR A 123 21.71 -8.64 34.16
C TYR A 123 22.23 -7.35 33.52
N ALA A 124 21.69 -6.91 32.38
CA ALA A 124 22.05 -5.64 31.74
C ALA A 124 21.11 -4.47 32.13
N GLY A 125 19.96 -4.76 32.74
CA GLY A 125 19.00 -3.76 33.18
C GLY A 125 18.27 -3.09 32.02
N HIS A 126 18.01 -1.78 32.15
CA HIS A 126 17.27 -1.00 31.17
C HIS A 126 18.23 -0.23 30.26
N LEU A 127 18.17 -0.46 28.96
CA LEU A 127 19.06 0.14 27.97
C LEU A 127 18.28 0.97 26.96
N ARG A 128 18.73 2.19 26.69
CA ARG A 128 18.09 3.11 25.72
C ARG A 128 18.53 2.77 24.30
N VAL A 129 17.63 2.17 23.52
CA VAL A 129 17.91 1.69 22.16
C VAL A 129 17.27 2.51 21.04
N ARG A 130 16.39 3.47 21.38
CA ARG A 130 15.75 4.34 20.39
C ARG A 130 16.76 5.00 19.44
N ASN A 131 16.47 4.92 18.15
CA ASN A 131 17.27 5.50 17.07
C ASN A 131 18.71 4.98 17.01
N LYS A 132 19.03 3.86 17.67
CA LYS A 132 20.33 3.19 17.60
C LYS A 132 20.29 2.10 16.55
N THR A 133 21.41 1.89 15.87
CA THR A 133 21.59 0.80 14.91
C THR A 133 21.73 -0.53 15.67
N LEU A 134 21.43 -1.65 15.03
CA LEU A 134 21.57 -2.97 15.66
C LEU A 134 22.99 -3.19 16.22
N GLY A 135 24.03 -2.87 15.43
CA GLY A 135 25.42 -2.95 15.90
C GLY A 135 25.75 -2.00 17.08
N ALA A 136 25.11 -0.83 17.16
CA ALA A 136 25.27 0.02 18.34
C ALA A 136 24.58 -0.58 19.58
N ILE A 137 23.44 -1.25 19.40
CA ILE A 137 22.74 -1.96 20.48
C ILE A 137 23.57 -3.15 20.96
N GLU A 138 24.18 -3.92 20.05
CA GLU A 138 25.12 -5.00 20.39
C GLU A 138 26.23 -4.52 21.32
N GLN A 139 26.89 -3.42 20.98
CA GLN A 139 27.97 -2.86 21.81
C GLN A 139 27.45 -2.37 23.17
N MET A 140 26.27 -1.74 23.22
CA MET A 140 25.67 -1.30 24.48
C MET A 140 25.34 -2.48 25.40
N VAL A 141 24.72 -3.54 24.86
CA VAL A 141 24.38 -4.75 25.62
C VAL A 141 25.65 -5.46 26.09
N LYS A 142 26.64 -5.60 25.22
CA LYS A 142 27.95 -6.18 25.56
C LYS A 142 28.61 -5.44 26.72
N ASN A 143 28.65 -4.11 26.67
CA ASN A 143 29.25 -3.30 27.73
C ASN A 143 28.47 -3.39 29.05
N ALA A 144 27.13 -3.41 28.99
CA ALA A 144 26.30 -3.56 30.18
C ALA A 144 26.53 -4.91 30.87
N LEU A 145 26.58 -6.01 30.09
CA LEU A 145 26.82 -7.35 30.63
C LEU A 145 28.24 -7.53 31.20
N ARG A 146 29.24 -6.86 30.61
CA ARG A 146 30.63 -6.85 31.13
C ARG A 146 30.76 -6.24 32.52
N ASN A 147 29.92 -5.25 32.83
CA ASN A 147 29.99 -4.53 34.11
C ASN A 147 29.29 -5.27 35.25
N THR A 148 28.45 -6.26 34.96
CA THR A 148 27.57 -6.87 35.96
C THR A 148 27.78 -8.36 36.12
N ALA A 149 28.02 -9.11 35.04
CA ALA A 149 27.81 -10.56 35.08
C ALA A 149 28.75 -11.42 34.24
N ALA A 150 29.35 -10.90 33.15
CA ALA A 150 30.11 -11.71 32.20
C ALA A 150 31.53 -11.16 31.97
N VAL A 151 32.53 -12.05 31.95
CA VAL A 151 33.94 -11.68 31.76
C VAL A 151 34.22 -11.28 30.30
N GLN A 152 33.65 -12.04 29.35
CA GLN A 152 33.79 -11.79 27.91
C GLN A 152 32.55 -12.23 27.12
N PRO A 153 31.42 -11.51 27.29
CA PRO A 153 30.19 -11.82 26.56
C PRO A 153 30.33 -11.49 25.07
N GLN A 154 29.89 -12.41 24.23
CA GLN A 154 29.59 -12.19 22.81
C GLN A 154 28.09 -11.94 22.68
N VAL A 155 27.72 -10.90 21.96
CA VAL A 155 26.32 -10.49 21.80
C VAL A 155 26.04 -10.30 20.33
N MET A 156 24.92 -10.85 19.87
CA MET A 156 24.38 -10.63 18.54
C MET A 156 22.93 -10.15 18.67
N VAL A 157 22.58 -9.07 17.96
CA VAL A 157 21.23 -8.49 18.00
C VAL A 157 20.66 -8.52 16.59
N ASP A 158 19.49 -9.13 16.48
CA ASP A 158 18.74 -9.24 15.24
C ASP A 158 17.33 -8.66 15.45
N LEU A 159 16.67 -8.24 14.37
CA LEU A 159 15.30 -7.74 14.43
C LEU A 159 14.33 -8.90 14.20
N ALA A 160 13.52 -9.22 15.20
CA ALA A 160 12.54 -10.30 15.11
C ALA A 160 11.23 -9.84 14.46
N ASP A 161 10.77 -8.63 14.77
CA ASP A 161 9.55 -8.05 14.21
C ASP A 161 9.71 -6.52 14.09
N ASP A 162 9.55 -6.00 12.88
CA ASP A 162 9.76 -4.60 12.51
C ASP A 162 8.47 -3.76 12.48
N ARG A 163 7.63 -3.94 13.52
CA ARG A 163 6.29 -3.32 13.56
C ARG A 163 6.29 -1.81 13.28
N SER A 164 7.34 -1.11 13.69
CA SER A 164 7.48 0.33 13.46
C SER A 164 7.79 0.74 12.00
N ASN A 165 8.19 -0.22 11.15
CA ASN A 165 8.61 -0.02 9.76
C ASN A 165 7.80 -0.88 8.78
N SER A 166 6.49 -1.00 9.02
CA SER A 166 5.57 -1.75 8.17
C SER A 166 4.65 -0.84 7.36
N VAL A 167 4.27 -1.29 6.16
CA VAL A 167 3.27 -0.66 5.30
C VAL A 167 2.03 -1.53 5.18
N LEU A 168 0.87 -0.90 5.05
CA LEU A 168 -0.40 -1.58 4.83
C LEU A 168 -0.75 -1.48 3.35
N VAL A 169 -0.84 -2.63 2.67
CA VAL A 169 -1.24 -2.71 1.26
C VAL A 169 -2.69 -3.20 1.19
N THR A 170 -3.54 -2.42 0.53
CA THR A 170 -4.98 -2.68 0.39
C THR A 170 -5.45 -2.37 -1.02
N GLY A 171 -6.60 -2.93 -1.41
CA GLY A 171 -7.23 -2.67 -2.71
C GLY A 171 -7.12 -3.87 -3.65
N ALA A 172 -7.02 -3.60 -4.95
CA ALA A 172 -6.94 -4.61 -6.01
C ALA A 172 -5.54 -5.24 -6.11
N VAL A 173 -5.12 -5.90 -5.03
CA VAL A 173 -3.88 -6.68 -4.94
C VAL A 173 -4.19 -8.12 -4.58
N ALA A 174 -3.31 -9.06 -4.95
CA ALA A 174 -3.58 -10.48 -4.73
C ALA A 174 -3.68 -10.84 -3.24
N GLN A 175 -2.81 -10.25 -2.41
CA GLN A 175 -2.75 -10.49 -0.97
C GLN A 175 -2.72 -9.15 -0.21
N PRO A 176 -3.89 -8.57 0.14
CA PRO A 176 -3.93 -7.40 1.00
C PRO A 176 -3.45 -7.76 2.41
N GLY A 177 -2.66 -6.88 3.01
CA GLY A 177 -2.02 -7.18 4.28
C GLY A 177 -1.01 -6.14 4.72
N ARG A 178 -0.42 -6.39 5.88
CA ARG A 178 0.68 -5.59 6.42
C ARG A 178 2.00 -6.26 6.07
N PHE A 179 2.90 -5.51 5.47
CA PHE A 179 4.20 -5.97 5.00
C PHE A 179 5.32 -5.18 5.67
N GLY A 180 6.33 -5.89 6.16
CA GLY A 180 7.49 -5.33 6.88
C GLY A 180 8.77 -5.36 6.05
N GLY A 181 9.73 -4.49 6.38
CA GLY A 181 11.04 -4.34 5.76
C GLY A 181 12.17 -5.10 6.48
N ASN A 182 11.88 -6.29 7.01
CA ASN A 182 12.77 -7.05 7.92
C ASN A 182 14.21 -7.29 7.42
N LYS A 183 14.46 -7.27 6.10
CA LYS A 183 15.77 -7.65 5.51
C LYS A 183 16.21 -6.83 4.31
N SER A 184 15.37 -5.92 3.84
CA SER A 184 15.57 -5.16 2.61
C SER A 184 14.82 -3.84 2.73
N PRO A 185 15.26 -2.78 2.04
CA PRO A 185 14.47 -1.56 1.95
C PRO A 185 13.09 -1.89 1.41
N LEU A 186 12.06 -1.40 2.08
CA LEU A 186 10.69 -1.59 1.64
C LEU A 186 10.28 -0.40 0.80
N THR A 187 10.40 -0.50 -0.52
CA THR A 187 9.85 0.50 -1.44
C THR A 187 8.36 0.26 -1.67
N ALA A 188 7.65 1.26 -2.21
CA ALA A 188 6.26 1.08 -2.61
C ALA A 188 6.10 -0.03 -3.66
N LEU A 189 7.05 -0.16 -4.58
CA LEU A 189 7.06 -1.22 -5.59
C LEU A 189 7.30 -2.59 -4.96
N ASP A 190 8.23 -2.70 -4.01
CA ASP A 190 8.46 -3.95 -3.27
C ASP A 190 7.22 -4.36 -2.47
N ALA A 191 6.55 -3.42 -1.83
CA ALA A 191 5.33 -3.70 -1.07
C ALA A 191 4.20 -4.22 -1.96
N VAL A 192 4.00 -3.64 -3.14
CA VAL A 192 3.01 -4.11 -4.13
C VAL A 192 3.41 -5.48 -4.69
N ALA A 193 4.70 -5.69 -4.96
CA ALA A 193 5.21 -6.97 -5.42
C ALA A 193 5.04 -8.08 -4.36
N GLN A 194 5.32 -7.79 -3.09
CA GLN A 194 5.09 -8.70 -1.96
C GLN A 194 3.60 -9.01 -1.76
N ALA A 195 2.72 -8.04 -2.02
CA ALA A 195 1.27 -8.25 -2.04
C ALA A 195 0.77 -9.03 -3.28
N GLY A 196 1.68 -9.52 -4.13
CA GLY A 196 1.37 -10.34 -5.30
C GLY A 196 0.90 -9.54 -6.53
N GLY A 197 1.16 -8.23 -6.56
CA GLY A 197 0.84 -7.37 -7.70
C GLY A 197 -0.65 -7.03 -7.84
N SER A 198 -0.98 -6.34 -8.93
CA SER A 198 -2.35 -5.94 -9.25
C SER A 198 -3.18 -7.14 -9.71
N THR A 199 -4.42 -7.24 -9.23
CA THR A 199 -5.41 -8.19 -9.75
C THR A 199 -6.19 -7.66 -10.95
N LEU A 200 -6.01 -6.38 -11.30
CA LEU A 200 -6.65 -5.79 -12.47
C LEU A 200 -5.95 -6.28 -13.75
N PRO A 201 -6.71 -6.58 -14.81
CA PRO A 201 -6.12 -6.98 -16.06
C PRO A 201 -5.32 -5.82 -16.69
N PRO A 202 -4.25 -6.13 -17.46
CA PRO A 202 -3.42 -5.12 -18.10
C PRO A 202 -4.06 -4.61 -19.39
N TYR A 203 -5.16 -3.87 -19.31
CA TYR A 203 -5.74 -3.16 -20.45
C TYR A 203 -6.62 -1.98 -20.03
#